data_AF-A0A9X8WSG5-F1
#
_entry.id   AF-A0A9X8WSG5-F1
#
_cell.length_a   1.000
_cell.length_b   1.000
_cell.length_c   1.000
_cell.angle_alpha   90.00
_cell.angle_beta   90.00
_cell.angle_gamma   90.00
#
_symmetry.space_group_name_H-M   'P 1'
#
loop_
_entity.id
_entity.type
_entity.pdbx_description
1 polymer ?
#
loop_
_entity_poly.entity_id
_entity_poly.type
_entity_poly.pdbx_seq_one_letter_code
_entity_poly.pdbx_strand_id
1 'polypeptide(L)'
;MIYLGNFMETDEQNIKYIGMIHYKPTLLSEEELKNGILIEKLPVQQYVENKEAKLFINIDTKEVFYRYTDIKSSIEDKVNSTEQTIADLTFQLMSNGVI
;
A
#
# COMPACT_ATOMS: atom_id res chain seq x y z
N MET A 1 8.46 3.41 9.51
CA MET A 1 7.17 4.14 9.51
C MET A 1 6.63 4.14 8.09
N ILE A 2 5.41 3.66 7.90
CA ILE A 2 4.71 3.55 6.62
C ILE A 2 3.42 4.35 6.76
N TYR A 3 3.13 5.18 5.78
CA TYR A 3 1.91 5.94 5.70
C TYR A 3 0.86 5.17 4.90
N LEU A 4 -0.35 5.12 5.46
CA LEU A 4 -1.54 4.59 4.83
C LEU A 4 -2.52 5.75 4.63
N GLY A 5 -2.98 5.93 3.41
CA GLY A 5 -3.92 6.99 3.04
C GLY A 5 -4.93 6.50 2.03
N ASN A 6 -5.79 7.42 1.59
CA ASN A 6 -6.86 7.15 0.63
C ASN A 6 -7.77 5.99 1.11
N PHE A 7 -8.34 6.15 2.31
CA PHE A 7 -9.21 5.16 2.92
C PHE A 7 -10.56 5.12 2.22
N MET A 8 -10.87 4.02 1.55
CA MET A 8 -12.18 3.81 0.93
C MET A 8 -13.10 3.07 1.91
N GLU A 9 -14.38 3.46 1.90
CA GLU A 9 -15.41 2.78 2.68
C GLU A 9 -15.63 1.36 2.16
N THR A 10 -15.92 0.44 3.07
CA THR A 10 -16.22 -0.96 2.76
C THR A 10 -17.58 -1.33 3.36
N ASP A 11 -18.08 -2.53 3.07
CA ASP A 11 -19.31 -3.05 3.67
C ASP A 11 -19.26 -3.05 5.22
N GLU A 12 -18.07 -3.12 5.80
CA GLU A 12 -17.84 -3.02 7.24
C GLU A 12 -17.44 -1.59 7.61
N GLN A 13 -18.27 -0.91 8.40
CA GLN A 13 -18.02 0.48 8.85
C GLN A 13 -16.68 0.65 9.59
N ASN A 14 -16.25 -0.40 10.30
CA ASN A 14 -15.03 -0.42 11.10
C ASN A 14 -13.79 -0.75 10.25
N ILE A 15 -13.99 -1.24 9.02
CA ILE A 15 -12.91 -1.65 8.13
C ILE A 15 -12.85 -0.69 6.95
N LYS A 16 -11.67 -0.13 6.71
CA LYS A 16 -11.42 0.72 5.55
C LYS A 16 -10.40 0.07 4.63
N TYR A 17 -10.65 0.17 3.34
CA TYR A 17 -9.70 -0.27 2.32
C TYR A 17 -8.61 0.79 2.16
N ILE A 18 -7.35 0.36 2.09
CA ILE A 18 -6.21 1.26 1.92
C ILE A 18 -5.92 1.41 0.43
N GLY A 19 -6.23 2.58 -0.12
CA GLY A 19 -5.97 2.91 -1.51
C GLY A 19 -4.57 3.45 -1.78
N MET A 20 -3.86 3.91 -0.75
CA MET A 20 -2.52 4.49 -0.90
C MET A 20 -1.59 4.02 0.22
N ILE A 21 -0.44 3.48 -0.15
CA ILE A 21 0.61 3.03 0.77
C ILE A 21 1.89 3.79 0.40
N HIS A 22 2.46 4.52 1.35
CA HIS A 22 3.68 5.28 1.15
C HIS A 22 4.75 4.90 2.19
N TYR A 23 5.84 4.30 1.73
CA TYR A 23 6.90 3.78 2.61
C TYR A 23 7.84 4.87 3.17
N LYS A 24 7.80 6.08 2.60
CA LYS A 24 8.58 7.24 3.05
C LYS A 24 7.64 8.37 3.51
N PRO A 25 7.03 8.30 4.71
CA PRO A 25 6.13 9.34 5.19
C PRO A 25 6.81 10.70 5.35
N THR A 26 8.14 10.75 5.50
CA THR A 26 8.92 11.99 5.61
C THR A 26 8.89 12.87 4.36
N LEU A 27 8.45 12.33 3.22
CA LEU A 27 8.28 13.07 1.97
C LEU A 27 6.89 13.69 1.84
N LEU A 28 5.95 13.32 2.73
CA LEU A 28 4.60 13.84 2.74
C LEU A 28 4.54 15.10 3.62
N SER A 29 3.70 16.06 3.20
CA SER A 29 3.40 17.24 4.00
C SER A 29 2.67 16.88 5.30
N GLU A 30 2.77 17.72 6.33
CA GLU A 30 2.05 17.52 7.59
C GLU A 30 0.53 17.39 7.40
N GLU A 31 -0.03 18.08 6.41
CA GLU A 31 -1.44 17.98 6.05
C GLU A 31 -1.81 16.57 5.55
N GLU A 32 -0.98 16.00 4.67
CA GLU A 32 -1.17 14.64 4.19
C GLU A 32 -1.04 13.63 5.33
N LEU A 33 -0.02 13.79 6.18
CA LEU A 33 0.22 12.93 7.34
C LEU A 33 -0.95 12.94 8.34
N LYS A 34 -1.64 14.08 8.48
CA LYS A 34 -2.83 14.20 9.34
C LYS A 34 -4.06 13.49 8.77
N ASN A 35 -4.14 13.35 7.45
CA ASN A 35 -5.28 12.71 6.78
C ASN A 35 -5.14 11.19 6.67
N GLY A 36 -3.97 10.64 6.99
CA GLY A 36 -3.70 9.20 6.96
C GLY A 36 -3.39 8.58 8.32
N ILE A 37 -2.93 7.32 8.27
CA ILE A 37 -2.49 6.55 9.43
C ILE A 37 -1.03 6.15 9.24
N LEU A 38 -0.19 6.49 10.22
CA LEU A 38 1.20 6.08 10.28
C LEU A 38 1.33 4.81 11.10
N ILE A 39 1.90 3.78 10.50
CA ILE A 39 2.20 2.52 11.17
C ILE A 39 3.70 2.24 11.13
N GLU A 40 4.18 1.38 12.03
CA GLU A 40 5.61 1.02 12.02
C GLU A 40 5.93 -0.01 10.94
N LYS A 41 5.06 -1.01 10.79
CA LYS A 41 5.23 -2.15 9.88
C LYS A 41 3.90 -2.59 9.28
N LEU A 42 3.93 -3.03 8.04
CA LEU A 42 2.82 -3.73 7.40
C LEU A 42 2.87 -5.23 7.72
N PRO A 43 1.72 -5.92 7.74
CA PRO A 43 1.70 -7.37 7.72
C PRO A 43 2.44 -7.88 6.47
N VAL A 44 2.97 -9.11 6.54
CA VAL A 44 3.61 -9.72 5.38
C VAL A 44 2.52 -10.19 4.42
N GLN A 45 2.53 -9.68 3.19
CA GLN A 45 1.67 -10.16 2.12
C GLN A 45 2.07 -11.60 1.79
N GLN A 46 1.11 -12.52 1.84
CA GLN A 46 1.32 -13.88 1.36
C GLN A 46 0.91 -13.96 -0.11
N TYR A 47 1.68 -14.69 -0.90
CA TYR A 47 1.26 -15.02 -2.24
C TYR A 47 0.23 -16.15 -2.16
N VAL A 48 -0.97 -15.90 -2.67
CA VAL A 48 -2.01 -16.92 -2.80
C VAL A 48 -2.40 -17.01 -4.27
N GLU A 49 -2.25 -18.19 -4.85
CA GLU A 49 -2.53 -18.41 -6.26
C GLU A 49 -3.98 -18.03 -6.60
N ASN A 50 -4.18 -17.33 -7.73
CA ASN A 50 -5.49 -16.87 -8.19
C ASN A 50 -6.25 -15.98 -7.19
N LYS A 51 -5.56 -15.34 -6.23
CA LYS A 51 -6.14 -14.33 -5.35
C LYS A 51 -5.35 -13.03 -5.35
N GLU A 52 -6.07 -11.93 -5.30
CA GLU A 52 -5.52 -10.60 -5.12
C GLU A 52 -5.48 -10.26 -3.63
N ALA A 53 -4.32 -9.83 -3.15
CA ALA A 53 -4.14 -9.41 -1.76
C ALA A 53 -4.49 -7.91 -1.63
N LYS A 54 -5.63 -7.63 -1.01
CA LYS A 54 -6.10 -6.26 -0.74
C LYS A 54 -5.83 -5.91 0.71
N LEU A 55 -5.24 -4.75 0.95
CA LEU A 55 -4.89 -4.29 2.29
C LEU A 55 -6.04 -3.47 2.90
N PHE A 56 -6.41 -3.82 4.13
CA PHE A 56 -7.45 -3.14 4.90
C PHE A 56 -6.93 -2.75 6.28
N ILE A 57 -7.56 -1.76 6.87
CA ILE A 57 -7.32 -1.32 8.25
C ILE A 57 -8.62 -1.34 9.04
N ASN A 58 -8.54 -1.85 10.26
CA ASN A 58 -9.56 -1.66 11.27
C ASN A 58 -9.34 -0.31 11.95
N ILE A 59 -10.31 0.60 11.85
CA ILE A 59 -10.19 1.94 12.46
C ILE A 59 -10.36 1.92 13.98
N ASP A 60 -11.07 0.93 14.55
CA ASP A 60 -11.24 0.76 16.00
C ASP A 60 -9.97 0.25 16.65
N THR A 61 -9.39 -0.83 16.10
CA THR A 61 -8.20 -1.48 16.68
C THR A 61 -6.88 -0.95 16.10
N LYS A 62 -6.93 -0.18 15.01
CA LYS A 62 -5.78 0.28 14.21
C LYS A 62 -4.94 -0.87 13.63
N GLU A 63 -5.54 -2.05 13.50
CA GLU A 63 -4.88 -3.23 12.94
C GLU A 63 -4.99 -3.28 11.42
N VAL A 64 -3.89 -3.61 10.76
CA VAL A 64 -3.80 -3.70 9.31
C VAL A 64 -3.70 -5.17 8.91
N PHE A 65 -4.49 -5.59 7.92
CA PHE A 65 -4.54 -6.98 7.47
C PHE A 65 -4.84 -7.09 5.97
N TYR A 66 -4.42 -8.21 5.36
CA TYR A 66 -4.74 -8.53 3.96
C TYR A 66 -6.01 -9.38 3.88
N ARG A 67 -6.89 -9.05 2.95
CA ARG A 67 -7.95 -9.96 2.46
C ARG A 67 -7.59 -10.44 1.07
N TYR A 68 -7.79 -11.73 0.85
CA TYR A 68 -7.51 -12.39 -0.41
C TYR A 68 -8.81 -12.61 -1.15
N THR A 69 -9.07 -11.76 -2.14
CA THR A 69 -10.27 -11.89 -2.98
C THR A 69 -9.91 -12.65 -4.25
N ASP A 70 -10.78 -13.55 -4.68
CA ASP A 70 -10.61 -14.26 -5.95
C ASP A 70 -10.47 -13.25 -7.09
N ILE A 71 -9.37 -13.36 -7.83
CA ILE A 71 -9.17 -12.54 -9.01
C ILE A 71 -10.22 -13.04 -10.00
N LYS A 72 -11.24 -12.23 -10.30
CA LYS A 72 -12.07 -12.51 -11.47
C LYS A 72 -11.11 -12.49 -12.64
N SER A 73 -10.84 -13.67 -13.19
CA SER A 73 -9.86 -13.89 -14.25
C SER A 73 -10.31 -13.17 -15.52
N SER A 74 -10.19 -11.86 -15.57
CA SER A 74 -10.16 -11.07 -16.79
C SER A 74 -8.69 -10.89 -17.10
N ILE A 75 -8.26 -11.55 -18.17
CA ILE A 75 -6.87 -11.81 -18.57
C ILE A 75 -6.13 -10.51 -18.98
N GLU A 76 -6.69 -9.32 -18.71
CA GLU A 76 -6.23 -8.04 -19.26
C GLU A 76 -5.44 -7.14 -18.30
N ASP A 77 -5.49 -7.30 -16.98
CA ASP A 77 -4.83 -6.34 -16.05
C ASP A 77 -3.44 -6.78 -15.55
N LYS A 78 -2.73 -7.58 -16.36
CA LYS A 78 -1.41 -8.14 -16.02
C LYS A 78 -0.25 -7.14 -16.20
N VAL A 79 -0.53 -5.87 -16.48
CA VAL A 79 0.47 -4.85 -16.82
C VAL A 79 0.01 -3.48 -16.32
N ASN A 80 0.35 -3.08 -15.09
CA ASN A 80 0.69 -1.68 -14.78
C ASN A 80 1.12 -1.39 -13.33
N SER A 81 0.72 -2.17 -12.32
CA SER A 81 0.94 -1.73 -10.92
C SER A 81 2.19 -2.26 -10.22
N THR A 82 2.96 -3.18 -10.81
CA THR A 82 4.21 -3.70 -10.17
C THR A 82 5.47 -3.00 -10.70
N GLU A 83 5.41 -2.27 -11.82
CA GLU A 83 6.58 -1.66 -12.44
C GLU A 83 6.91 -0.25 -11.90
N GLN A 84 5.98 0.45 -11.26
CA GLN A 84 6.24 1.83 -10.80
C GLN A 84 7.11 1.94 -9.53
N THR A 85 7.21 0.89 -8.71
CA THR A 85 8.07 0.96 -7.50
C THR A 85 9.54 0.62 -7.77
N ILE A 86 9.86 -0.05 -8.88
CA ILE A 86 11.25 -0.44 -9.20
C ILE A 86 12.01 0.71 -9.90
N ALA A 87 11.31 1.57 -10.63
CA ALA A 87 11.93 2.69 -11.34
C ALA A 87 12.55 3.74 -10.40
N ASP A 88 11.94 4.03 -9.24
CA ASP A 88 12.48 5.02 -8.29
C ASP A 88 13.73 4.50 -7.53
N LEU A 89 13.82 3.18 -7.32
CA LEU A 89 14.98 2.58 -6.64
C LEU A 89 16.24 2.63 -7.52
N THR A 90 16.08 2.72 -8.85
CA THR A 90 17.22 2.76 -9.78
C THR A 90 17.83 4.15 -9.89
N PHE A 91 17.05 5.22 -9.69
CA PHE A 91 17.58 6.59 -9.81
C PHE A 91 18.43 7.02 -8.61
N GLN A 92 18.08 6.57 -7.39
CA GLN A 92 18.84 6.91 -6.18
C GLN A 92 20.24 6.26 -6.12
N LEU A 93 20.46 5.16 -6.83
CA LEU A 93 21.77 4.49 -6.90
C LEU A 93 22.73 5.17 -7.90
N MET A 94 22.22 5.91 -8.88
CA MET A 94 23.07 6.60 -9.88
C MET A 94 23.55 7.98 -9.42
N SER A 95 22.92 8.58 -8.41
CA SER A 95 23.27 9.95 -7.98
C SER A 95 24.33 10.03 -6.87
N ASN A 96 24.75 8.91 -6.28
CA ASN A 96 25.78 8.86 -5.23
C ASN A 96 27.12 8.25 -5.71
N GLY A 97 27.34 8.15 -7.02
CA GLY A 97 28.63 7.82 -7.62
C GLY A 97 29.39 9.06 -8.09
N VAL A 98 29.57 10.05 -7.21
CA VAL A 98 30.63 11.04 -7.35
C VAL A 98 31.88 10.49 -6.66
N ILE A 99 32.80 9.93 -7.43
CA ILE A 99 34.26 10.19 -7.41
C ILE A 99 34.92 9.51 -8.61
#